data_AF-A0A935F9S9-F1
#
_entry.id   AF-A0A935F9S9-F1
#
_cell.length_a   1.000
_cell.length_b   1.000
_cell.length_c   1.000
_cell.angle_alpha   90.00
_cell.angle_beta   90.00
_cell.angle_gamma   90.00
#
_symmetry.space_group_name_H-M   'P 1'
#
loop_
_entity.id
_entity.type
_entity.pdbx_description
1 polymer ?
#
loop_
_entity_poly.entity_id
_entity_poly.type
_entity_poly.pdbx_seq_one_letter_code
_entity_poly.pdbx_strand_id
1 'polypeptide(L)'
;MKKVFQIEPVNMAGLIQPVLLMRAGERHFAAAIADQATSQLHQLVYYYEEEGLTAEQVREILEQEGMAGLPYYKVKCGYDFPGQSLLSMSGYRQDEASHWKQPGMLLITEQLPEWQLYNIYPVPAELHTVLCSRFPSIEYRNQFSAGLKQLDAARSGGSIQLDIRHADFTLWAAREGRLLLSHSSEYQAPDDIIYYLLRICRQFELSQEDVQLNISGLIDRD
;
A
#
# COMPACT_ATOMS: atom_id res chain seq x y z
N MET A 1 6.78 17.63 -8.63
CA MET A 1 6.70 16.16 -8.66
C MET A 1 8.06 15.64 -9.05
N LYS A 2 8.64 14.70 -8.29
CA LYS A 2 9.99 14.18 -8.54
C LYS A 2 9.97 12.66 -8.71
N LYS A 3 10.76 12.15 -9.65
CA LYS A 3 11.08 10.72 -9.73
C LYS A 3 12.17 10.41 -8.70
N VAL A 4 11.86 9.57 -7.72
CA VAL A 4 12.75 9.26 -6.57
C VAL A 4 13.56 7.99 -6.81
N PHE A 5 12.97 7.01 -7.49
CA PHE A 5 13.60 5.73 -7.76
C PHE A 5 13.12 5.18 -9.10
N GLN A 6 14.01 4.48 -9.81
CA GLN A 6 13.65 3.79 -11.04
C GLN A 6 14.52 2.56 -11.31
N ILE A 7 13.92 1.61 -12.01
CA ILE A 7 14.58 0.51 -12.71
C ILE A 7 14.21 0.67 -14.18
N GLU A 8 15.22 0.93 -15.01
CA GLU A 8 15.06 1.15 -16.45
C GLU A 8 14.53 -0.11 -17.16
N PRO A 9 13.73 0.04 -18.23
CA PRO A 9 13.17 -1.08 -18.97
C PRO A 9 14.26 -1.92 -19.64
N VAL A 10 14.33 -3.22 -19.32
CA VAL A 10 15.41 -4.10 -19.81
C VAL A 10 15.05 -4.82 -21.12
N ASN A 11 13.77 -5.17 -21.37
CA ASN A 11 13.28 -5.70 -22.66
C ASN A 11 11.73 -5.80 -22.68
N MET A 12 11.05 -4.91 -23.40
CA MET A 12 9.58 -4.90 -23.43
C MET A 12 8.94 -5.69 -24.59
N ALA A 13 9.75 -6.16 -25.56
CA ALA A 13 9.24 -6.81 -26.77
C ALA A 13 8.92 -8.30 -26.61
N GLY A 14 9.36 -8.92 -25.50
CA GLY A 14 9.24 -10.36 -25.23
C GLY A 14 8.47 -10.71 -23.95
N LEU A 15 7.63 -9.80 -23.45
CA LEU A 15 6.90 -9.98 -22.19
C LEU A 15 5.98 -11.22 -22.26
N ILE A 16 6.00 -12.02 -21.19
CA ILE A 16 5.18 -13.23 -21.05
C ILE A 16 4.20 -13.04 -19.91
N GLN A 17 2.92 -12.84 -20.27
CA GLN A 17 1.86 -12.50 -19.33
C GLN A 17 2.23 -11.28 -18.46
N PRO A 18 2.46 -10.12 -19.08
CA PRO A 18 2.89 -8.93 -18.35
C PRO A 18 1.83 -8.46 -17.37
N VAL A 19 2.28 -8.09 -16.18
CA VAL A 19 1.47 -7.54 -15.09
C VAL A 19 1.92 -6.12 -14.81
N LEU A 20 0.97 -5.19 -14.86
CA LEU A 20 1.16 -3.85 -14.33
C LEU A 20 0.76 -3.84 -12.86
N LEU A 21 1.71 -3.50 -11.99
CA LEU A 21 1.50 -3.31 -10.57
C LEU A 21 1.62 -1.82 -10.26
N MET A 22 0.60 -1.25 -9.65
CA MET A 22 0.59 0.15 -9.23
C MET A 22 0.39 0.26 -7.72
N ARG A 23 0.98 1.29 -7.12
CA ARG A 23 0.71 1.73 -5.76
C ARG A 23 0.46 3.22 -5.81
N ALA A 24 -0.75 3.64 -5.45
CA ALA A 24 -1.17 5.03 -5.49
C ALA A 24 -1.52 5.50 -4.08
N GLY A 25 -0.80 6.50 -3.57
CA GLY A 25 -1.07 7.16 -2.31
C GLY A 25 -1.17 8.67 -2.48
N GLU A 26 -1.36 9.38 -1.37
CA GLU A 26 -1.58 10.83 -1.38
C GLU A 26 -0.40 11.60 -1.99
N ARG A 27 0.82 11.29 -1.58
CA ARG A 27 2.05 11.99 -2.00
C ARG A 27 2.95 11.18 -2.91
N HIS A 28 2.56 9.96 -3.25
CA HIS A 28 3.41 9.06 -4.02
C HIS A 28 2.63 8.21 -5.01
N PHE A 29 3.30 7.89 -6.12
CA PHE A 29 2.81 6.95 -7.10
C PHE A 29 3.97 6.07 -7.55
N ALA A 30 3.77 4.76 -7.47
CA ALA A 30 4.73 3.80 -7.98
C ALA A 30 4.05 2.88 -8.99
N ALA A 31 4.79 2.50 -10.02
CA ALA A 31 4.33 1.55 -11.01
C ALA A 31 5.47 0.62 -11.42
N ALA A 32 5.14 -0.63 -11.67
CA ALA A 32 6.09 -1.65 -12.05
C ALA A 32 5.49 -2.59 -13.11
N ILE A 33 6.32 -3.02 -14.04
CA ILE A 33 5.98 -4.04 -15.04
C ILE A 33 6.80 -5.27 -14.72
N ALA A 34 6.11 -6.40 -14.52
CA ALA A 34 6.73 -7.68 -14.26
C ALA A 34 6.02 -8.80 -15.04
N ASP A 35 6.71 -9.88 -15.31
CA ASP A 35 6.12 -11.06 -15.93
C ASP A 35 5.56 -12.00 -14.86
N GLN A 36 4.30 -12.41 -14.98
CA GLN A 36 3.72 -13.35 -14.02
C GLN A 36 4.37 -14.74 -14.11
N ALA A 37 4.74 -15.17 -15.32
CA ALA A 37 5.27 -16.52 -15.54
C ALA A 37 6.71 -16.68 -15.04
N THR A 38 7.55 -15.64 -15.18
CA THR A 38 8.98 -15.69 -14.83
C THR A 38 9.31 -14.99 -13.52
N SER A 39 8.37 -14.21 -12.96
CA SER A 39 8.60 -13.31 -11.83
C SER A 39 9.70 -12.27 -12.08
N GLN A 40 10.05 -12.03 -13.35
CA GLN A 40 11.04 -11.03 -13.72
C GLN A 40 10.43 -9.63 -13.65
N LEU A 41 11.10 -8.72 -12.93
CA LEU A 41 10.81 -7.30 -12.96
C LEU A 41 11.52 -6.65 -14.16
N HIS A 42 10.76 -5.92 -14.98
CA HIS A 42 11.27 -5.30 -16.20
C HIS A 42 11.43 -3.79 -16.08
N GLN A 43 10.52 -3.14 -15.36
CA GLN A 43 10.53 -1.69 -15.16
C GLN A 43 9.92 -1.38 -13.80
N LEU A 44 10.45 -0.38 -13.11
CA LEU A 44 9.84 0.17 -11.91
C LEU A 44 10.09 1.68 -11.85
N VAL A 45 9.09 2.44 -11.42
CA VAL A 45 9.21 3.86 -11.13
C VAL A 45 8.56 4.19 -9.80
N TYR A 46 9.12 5.17 -9.10
CA TYR A 46 8.55 5.75 -7.89
C TYR A 46 8.62 7.27 -7.97
N TYR A 47 7.46 7.90 -7.89
CA TYR A 47 7.28 9.35 -7.90
C TYR A 47 6.79 9.83 -6.53
N TYR A 48 7.22 11.03 -6.17
CA TYR A 48 6.79 11.72 -4.96
C TYR A 48 6.47 13.19 -5.25
N GLU A 49 5.44 13.71 -4.58
CA GLU A 49 5.06 15.11 -4.55
C GLU A 49 4.67 15.51 -3.13
N GLU A 50 5.29 16.56 -2.60
CA GLU A 50 5.11 16.98 -1.21
C GLU A 50 3.68 17.47 -0.95
N GLU A 51 3.11 18.23 -1.89
CA GLU A 51 1.75 18.77 -1.83
C GLU A 51 0.66 17.74 -2.20
N GLY A 52 1.05 16.53 -2.56
CA GLY A 52 0.15 15.47 -3.02
C GLY A 52 0.05 15.36 -4.54
N LEU A 53 -0.23 14.15 -5.02
CA LEU A 53 -0.39 13.85 -6.43
C LEU A 53 -1.85 13.96 -6.87
N THR A 54 -2.05 14.67 -7.97
CA THR A 54 -3.33 14.73 -8.67
C THR A 54 -3.54 13.50 -9.56
N ALA A 55 -4.80 13.21 -9.90
CA ALA A 55 -5.14 12.13 -10.83
C ALA A 55 -4.52 12.34 -12.22
N GLU A 56 -4.41 13.60 -12.65
CA GLU A 56 -3.81 13.97 -13.92
C GLU A 56 -2.29 13.71 -13.94
N GLN A 57 -1.58 14.07 -12.86
CA GLN A 57 -0.15 13.75 -12.75
C GLN A 57 0.10 12.24 -12.77
N VAL A 58 -0.77 11.43 -12.16
CA VAL A 58 -0.69 9.96 -12.25
C VAL A 58 -0.87 9.49 -13.70
N ARG A 59 -1.81 10.08 -14.44
CA ARG A 59 -2.00 9.79 -15.87
C ARG A 59 -0.76 10.14 -16.68
N GLU A 60 -0.19 11.33 -16.46
CA GLU A 60 1.02 11.80 -17.12
C GLU A 60 2.21 10.86 -16.84
N ILE A 61 2.40 10.41 -15.59
CA ILE A 61 3.46 9.43 -15.26
C ILE A 61 3.28 8.16 -16.09
N LEU A 62 2.08 7.58 -16.11
CA LEU A 62 1.84 6.33 -16.86
C LEU A 62 2.11 6.49 -18.36
N GLU A 63 1.81 7.65 -18.93
CA GLU A 63 2.07 7.98 -20.34
C GLU A 63 3.56 8.20 -20.61
N GLN A 64 4.24 9.01 -19.78
CA GLN A 64 5.67 9.31 -19.89
C GLN A 64 6.53 8.06 -19.77
N GLU A 65 6.16 7.15 -18.87
CA GLU A 65 6.89 5.89 -18.64
C GLU A 65 6.54 4.78 -19.63
N GLY A 66 5.67 5.06 -20.61
CA GLY A 66 5.23 4.10 -21.63
C GLY A 66 4.36 2.96 -21.08
N MET A 67 4.01 3.00 -19.79
CA MET A 67 3.26 1.94 -19.10
C MET A 67 1.80 1.93 -19.52
N ALA A 68 1.29 3.03 -20.03
CA ALA A 68 -0.12 3.13 -20.40
C ALA A 68 -0.42 2.44 -21.75
N GLY A 69 0.57 2.27 -22.64
CA GLY A 69 0.36 1.78 -24.01
C GLY A 69 0.38 0.26 -24.20
N LEU A 70 0.68 -0.51 -23.15
CA LEU A 70 0.98 -1.94 -23.27
C LEU A 70 -0.25 -2.83 -23.00
N PRO A 71 -0.39 -3.96 -23.72
CA PRO A 71 -1.41 -4.96 -23.39
C PRO A 71 -0.96 -5.79 -22.18
N TYR A 72 -1.59 -5.56 -21.04
CA TYR A 72 -1.32 -6.34 -19.83
C TYR A 72 -2.19 -7.58 -19.75
N TYR A 73 -1.59 -8.69 -19.33
CA TYR A 73 -2.34 -9.86 -18.87
C TYR A 73 -3.13 -9.53 -17.60
N LYS A 74 -2.55 -8.71 -16.72
CA LYS A 74 -3.18 -8.30 -15.47
C LYS A 74 -2.77 -6.90 -15.04
N VAL A 75 -3.70 -6.15 -14.47
CA VAL A 75 -3.42 -4.83 -13.88
C VAL A 75 -3.91 -4.84 -12.44
N LYS A 76 -3.03 -4.45 -11.51
CA LYS A 76 -3.37 -4.34 -10.08
C LYS A 76 -2.99 -2.97 -9.53
N CYS A 77 -3.81 -2.43 -8.63
CA CYS A 77 -3.50 -1.20 -7.90
C CYS A 77 -3.70 -1.37 -6.39
N GLY A 78 -2.65 -1.07 -5.63
CA GLY A 78 -2.72 -0.85 -4.19
C GLY A 78 -3.04 0.61 -3.90
N TYR A 79 -4.19 0.89 -3.29
CA TYR A 79 -4.49 2.21 -2.75
C TYR A 79 -3.86 2.37 -1.37
N ASP A 80 -3.04 3.40 -1.22
CA ASP A 80 -2.22 3.66 -0.03
C ASP A 80 -2.49 5.07 0.51
N PHE A 81 -3.77 5.39 0.65
CA PHE A 81 -4.26 6.66 1.19
C PHE A 81 -4.49 6.55 2.71
N PRO A 82 -4.29 7.66 3.46
CA PRO A 82 -4.62 7.70 4.88
C PRO A 82 -6.14 7.64 5.11
N GLY A 83 -6.55 7.52 6.37
CA GLY A 83 -7.98 7.53 6.76
C GLY A 83 -8.66 6.17 6.70
N GLN A 84 -7.91 5.07 6.57
CA GLN A 84 -8.46 3.73 6.70
C GLN A 84 -8.94 3.43 8.13
N SER A 85 -9.98 2.63 8.25
CA SER A 85 -10.56 2.17 9.50
C SER A 85 -10.81 0.67 9.46
N LEU A 86 -10.36 -0.03 10.51
CA LEU A 86 -10.60 -1.45 10.68
C LEU A 86 -11.74 -1.67 11.66
N LEU A 87 -12.72 -2.46 11.24
CA LEU A 87 -13.89 -2.77 12.05
C LEU A 87 -14.05 -4.27 12.15
N SER A 88 -14.40 -4.76 13.34
CA SER A 88 -14.78 -6.15 13.50
C SER A 88 -15.97 -6.50 12.60
N MET A 89 -15.92 -7.66 11.95
CA MET A 89 -17.07 -8.19 11.21
C MET A 89 -18.32 -8.35 12.08
N SER A 90 -18.16 -8.60 13.38
CA SER A 90 -19.29 -8.67 14.33
C SER A 90 -19.86 -7.31 14.73
N GLY A 91 -19.06 -6.24 14.59
CA GLY A 91 -19.44 -4.88 14.96
C GLY A 91 -19.86 -4.01 13.78
N TYR A 92 -19.58 -4.42 12.56
CA TYR A 92 -19.86 -3.63 11.37
C TYR A 92 -21.35 -3.59 11.04
N ARG A 93 -21.88 -2.37 10.85
CA ARG A 93 -23.20 -2.12 10.29
C ARG A 93 -23.05 -1.32 9.00
N GLN A 94 -23.59 -1.85 7.91
CA GLN A 94 -23.42 -1.26 6.57
C GLN A 94 -23.93 0.20 6.49
N ASP A 95 -24.96 0.53 7.27
CA ASP A 95 -25.56 1.86 7.30
C ASP A 95 -24.63 2.91 7.94
N GLU A 96 -23.69 2.49 8.80
CA GLU A 96 -22.78 3.40 9.52
C GLU A 96 -21.64 3.91 8.63
N ALA A 97 -21.25 3.16 7.61
CA ALA A 97 -20.15 3.54 6.70
C ALA A 97 -20.44 4.84 5.93
N SER A 98 -21.73 5.17 5.74
CA SER A 98 -22.15 6.40 5.06
C SER A 98 -21.66 7.68 5.74
N HIS A 99 -21.44 7.66 7.06
CA HIS A 99 -20.93 8.81 7.83
C HIS A 99 -19.47 9.14 7.53
N TRP A 100 -18.71 8.20 6.97
CA TRP A 100 -17.30 8.41 6.58
C TRP A 100 -17.14 8.91 5.15
N LYS A 101 -18.24 9.12 4.43
CA LYS A 101 -18.19 9.64 3.07
C LYS A 101 -17.81 11.12 3.08
N GLN A 102 -16.70 11.43 2.42
CA GLN A 102 -16.23 12.80 2.22
C GLN A 102 -16.48 13.24 0.77
N PRO A 103 -16.77 14.53 0.51
CA PRO A 103 -16.86 15.05 -0.85
C PRO A 103 -15.60 14.75 -1.66
N GLY A 104 -15.76 14.33 -2.92
CA GLY A 104 -14.64 14.00 -3.81
C GLY A 104 -13.94 12.66 -3.51
N MET A 105 -14.33 11.95 -2.43
CA MET A 105 -13.79 10.64 -2.08
C MET A 105 -14.79 9.53 -2.38
N LEU A 106 -14.28 8.43 -2.93
CA LEU A 106 -14.94 7.14 -2.99
C LEU A 106 -14.59 6.36 -1.72
N LEU A 107 -15.60 5.96 -0.96
CA LEU A 107 -15.41 5.09 0.20
C LEU A 107 -15.48 3.63 -0.27
N ILE A 108 -14.42 2.86 -0.05
CA ILE A 108 -14.33 1.45 -0.43
C ILE A 108 -14.33 0.61 0.85
N THR A 109 -15.14 -0.44 0.85
CA THR A 109 -15.21 -1.44 1.94
C THR A 109 -14.67 -2.77 1.44
N GLU A 110 -13.64 -3.27 2.09
CA GLU A 110 -13.05 -4.59 1.86
C GLU A 110 -13.33 -5.54 3.01
N GLN A 111 -13.61 -6.79 2.69
CA GLN A 111 -13.61 -7.87 3.67
C GLN A 111 -12.21 -8.47 3.82
N LEU A 112 -11.83 -8.72 5.07
CA LEU A 112 -10.62 -9.43 5.47
C LEU A 112 -11.02 -10.63 6.34
N PRO A 113 -11.56 -11.72 5.75
CA PRO A 113 -12.12 -12.85 6.49
C PRO A 113 -11.09 -13.54 7.40
N GLU A 114 -9.83 -13.62 6.98
CA GLU A 114 -8.75 -14.24 7.75
C GLU A 114 -8.50 -13.50 9.08
N TRP A 115 -8.87 -12.22 9.12
CA TRP A 115 -8.72 -11.37 10.30
C TRP A 115 -10.05 -11.07 11.00
N GLN A 116 -11.18 -11.52 10.45
CA GLN A 116 -12.53 -11.16 10.91
C GLN A 116 -12.77 -9.64 10.92
N LEU A 117 -12.23 -8.93 9.93
CA LEU A 117 -12.31 -7.47 9.81
C LEU A 117 -12.96 -7.01 8.50
N TYR A 118 -13.56 -5.82 8.55
CA TYR A 118 -13.72 -4.95 7.39
C TYR A 118 -12.62 -3.89 7.41
N ASN A 119 -12.04 -3.61 6.24
CA ASN A 119 -11.20 -2.43 6.03
C ASN A 119 -11.97 -1.42 5.18
N ILE A 120 -12.19 -0.23 5.73
CA ILE A 120 -12.95 0.83 5.07
C ILE A 120 -12.03 2.01 4.89
N TYR A 121 -11.90 2.51 3.68
CA TYR A 121 -10.91 3.52 3.36
C TYR A 121 -11.38 4.44 2.22
N PRO A 122 -11.03 5.74 2.29
CA PRO A 122 -11.31 6.68 1.22
C PRO A 122 -10.26 6.60 0.11
N VAL A 123 -10.69 6.85 -1.12
CA VAL A 123 -9.83 7.01 -2.30
C VAL A 123 -10.33 8.22 -3.10
N PRO A 124 -9.47 9.10 -3.62
CA PRO A 124 -9.92 10.19 -4.50
C PRO A 124 -10.69 9.64 -5.71
N ALA A 125 -11.94 10.08 -5.85
CA ALA A 125 -12.85 9.53 -6.87
C ALA A 125 -12.34 9.79 -8.29
N GLU A 126 -11.70 10.93 -8.51
CA GLU A 126 -11.08 11.29 -9.79
C GLU A 126 -9.93 10.34 -10.16
N LEU A 127 -9.03 10.07 -9.21
CA LEU A 127 -7.93 9.10 -9.42
C LEU A 127 -8.47 7.70 -9.72
N HIS A 128 -9.46 7.25 -8.94
CA HIS A 128 -10.11 5.98 -9.20
C HIS A 128 -10.71 5.92 -10.62
N THR A 129 -11.38 6.99 -11.03
CA THR A 129 -11.98 7.10 -12.37
C THR A 129 -10.93 7.07 -13.48
N VAL A 130 -9.83 7.80 -13.34
CA VAL A 130 -8.72 7.82 -14.30
C VAL A 130 -8.13 6.42 -14.46
N LEU A 131 -7.83 5.73 -13.36
CA LEU A 131 -7.26 4.38 -13.40
C LEU A 131 -8.22 3.35 -14.00
N CYS A 132 -9.49 3.35 -13.60
CA CYS A 132 -10.50 2.42 -14.12
C CYS A 132 -10.85 2.68 -15.58
N SER A 133 -10.84 3.95 -16.01
CA SER A 133 -11.05 4.31 -17.41
C SER A 133 -9.86 3.91 -18.28
N ARG A 134 -8.64 3.99 -17.73
CA ARG A 134 -7.42 3.60 -18.43
C ARG A 134 -7.23 2.08 -18.50
N PHE A 135 -7.61 1.38 -17.44
CA PHE A 135 -7.46 -0.05 -17.28
C PHE A 135 -8.79 -0.67 -16.83
N PRO A 136 -9.71 -1.00 -17.77
CA PRO A 136 -11.06 -1.47 -17.42
C PRO A 136 -11.11 -2.76 -16.58
N SER A 137 -10.06 -3.58 -16.61
CA SER A 137 -9.93 -4.83 -15.85
C SER A 137 -9.04 -4.70 -14.59
N ILE A 138 -8.80 -3.47 -14.13
CA ILE A 138 -7.95 -3.22 -12.95
C ILE A 138 -8.53 -3.88 -11.69
N GLU A 139 -7.71 -4.68 -11.02
CA GLU A 139 -8.00 -5.16 -9.68
C GLU A 139 -7.39 -4.20 -8.67
N TYR A 140 -8.22 -3.52 -7.89
CA TYR A 140 -7.74 -2.63 -6.83
C TYR A 140 -8.01 -3.21 -5.45
N ARG A 141 -7.09 -2.94 -4.52
CA ARG A 141 -7.24 -3.19 -3.09
C ARG A 141 -6.52 -2.12 -2.29
N ASN A 142 -6.81 -2.00 -1.00
CA ASN A 142 -5.97 -1.22 -0.12
C ASN A 142 -4.60 -1.90 0.03
N GLN A 143 -3.54 -1.12 -0.04
CA GLN A 143 -2.17 -1.57 0.17
C GLN A 143 -1.99 -2.20 1.55
N PHE A 144 -2.70 -1.70 2.55
CA PHE A 144 -2.78 -2.27 3.88
C PHE A 144 -3.31 -3.70 3.90
N SER A 145 -4.41 -3.93 3.20
CA SER A 145 -5.02 -5.26 3.08
C SER A 145 -4.06 -6.25 2.40
N ALA A 146 -3.24 -5.78 1.45
CA ALA A 146 -2.20 -6.59 0.82
C ALA A 146 -1.05 -6.87 1.80
N GLY A 147 -0.60 -5.87 2.57
CA GLY A 147 0.45 -6.00 3.58
C GLY A 147 0.10 -7.01 4.68
N LEU A 148 -1.15 -7.01 5.17
CA LEU A 148 -1.60 -7.98 6.18
C LEU A 148 -1.40 -9.45 5.80
N LYS A 149 -1.35 -9.78 4.50
CA LYS A 149 -1.09 -11.17 4.06
C LYS A 149 0.35 -11.62 4.29
N GLN A 150 1.27 -10.69 4.49
CA GLN A 150 2.69 -10.95 4.75
C GLN A 150 3.00 -10.99 6.25
N LEU A 151 2.06 -10.58 7.09
CA LEU A 151 2.24 -10.54 8.54
C LEU A 151 2.12 -11.94 9.13
N ASP A 152 3.21 -12.44 9.74
CA ASP A 152 3.18 -13.68 10.52
C ASP A 152 2.50 -13.46 11.87
N ALA A 153 1.18 -13.60 11.88
CA ALA A 153 0.36 -13.43 13.07
C ALA A 153 0.56 -14.55 14.09
N ALA A 154 1.00 -15.74 13.68
CA ALA A 154 0.97 -16.95 14.51
C ALA A 154 2.06 -16.96 15.59
N ARG A 155 3.07 -16.11 15.45
CA ARG A 155 4.22 -16.04 16.35
C ARG A 155 3.81 -15.64 17.78
N SER A 156 4.24 -16.43 18.76
CA SER A 156 3.99 -16.17 20.18
C SER A 156 4.76 -14.94 20.69
N GLY A 157 6.00 -14.75 20.23
CA GLY A 157 6.80 -13.54 20.51
C GLY A 157 6.26 -12.26 19.84
N GLY A 158 5.27 -12.40 18.96
CA GLY A 158 4.72 -11.33 18.15
C GLY A 158 5.53 -11.02 16.90
N SER A 159 4.90 -10.29 15.99
CA SER A 159 5.47 -9.88 14.71
C SER A 159 5.08 -8.44 14.42
N ILE A 160 6.06 -7.65 13.98
CA ILE A 160 5.89 -6.29 13.50
C ILE A 160 6.32 -6.28 12.03
N GLN A 161 5.43 -5.82 11.16
CA GLN A 161 5.76 -5.47 9.79
C GLN A 161 5.81 -3.95 9.68
N LEU A 162 6.85 -3.41 9.05
CA LEU A 162 7.08 -1.99 8.86
C LEU A 162 7.36 -1.74 7.38
N ASP A 163 6.59 -0.85 6.76
CA ASP A 163 6.78 -0.42 5.39
C ASP A 163 7.07 1.09 5.37
N ILE A 164 8.29 1.45 4.98
CA ILE A 164 8.79 2.83 4.98
C ILE A 164 8.63 3.43 3.58
N ARG A 165 8.02 4.60 3.49
CA ARG A 165 7.91 5.40 2.27
C ARG A 165 8.68 6.71 2.44
N HIS A 166 8.64 7.58 1.44
CA HIS A 166 9.52 8.74 1.42
C HIS A 166 9.37 9.68 2.63
N ALA A 167 8.15 9.90 3.12
CA ALA A 167 7.87 10.85 4.21
C ALA A 167 6.88 10.31 5.26
N ASP A 168 6.51 9.04 5.15
CA ASP A 168 5.60 8.38 6.07
C ASP A 168 5.88 6.86 6.07
N PHE A 169 5.32 6.16 7.04
CA PHE A 169 5.45 4.72 7.19
C PHE A 169 4.12 4.12 7.60
N THR A 170 3.95 2.83 7.30
CA THR A 170 2.85 2.02 7.81
C THR A 170 3.43 0.84 8.57
N LEU A 171 2.80 0.50 9.68
CA LEU A 171 3.17 -0.63 10.49
C LEU A 171 1.96 -1.48 10.86
N TRP A 172 2.23 -2.75 11.07
CA TRP A 172 1.30 -3.73 11.60
C TRP A 172 1.97 -4.46 12.75
N ALA A 173 1.24 -4.70 13.84
CA ALA A 173 1.69 -5.56 14.92
C ALA A 173 0.66 -6.67 15.14
N ALA A 174 1.12 -7.92 15.25
CA ALA A 174 0.28 -9.07 15.54
C ALA A 174 0.95 -10.03 16.54
N ARG A 175 0.14 -10.81 17.25
CA ARG A 175 0.59 -11.89 18.14
C ARG A 175 -0.52 -12.94 18.26
N GLU A 176 -0.15 -14.21 18.25
CA GLU A 176 -1.07 -15.35 18.47
C GLU A 176 -2.35 -15.32 17.62
N GLY A 177 -2.18 -15.06 16.32
CA GLY A 177 -3.27 -15.03 15.34
C GLY A 177 -4.15 -13.76 15.42
N ARG A 178 -3.75 -12.74 16.19
CA ARG A 178 -4.54 -11.51 16.35
C ARG A 178 -3.75 -10.29 15.88
N LEU A 179 -4.43 -9.42 15.14
CA LEU A 179 -3.93 -8.09 14.85
C LEU A 179 -4.06 -7.23 16.11
N LEU A 180 -2.95 -6.69 16.59
CA LEU A 180 -2.89 -5.83 17.77
C LEU A 180 -3.05 -4.36 17.38
N LEU A 181 -2.37 -3.95 16.30
CA LEU A 181 -2.36 -2.58 15.82
C LEU A 181 -2.13 -2.52 14.32
N SER A 182 -2.77 -1.53 13.71
CA SER A 182 -2.41 -0.94 12.43
C SER A 182 -2.15 0.55 12.66
N HIS A 183 -1.05 1.07 12.12
CA HIS A 183 -0.76 2.48 12.23
C HIS A 183 -0.03 3.00 11.00
N SER A 184 -0.37 4.22 10.59
CA SER A 184 0.39 4.99 9.61
C SER A 184 0.65 6.37 10.19
N SER A 185 1.86 6.88 10.00
CA SER A 185 2.24 8.24 10.41
C SER A 185 3.30 8.77 9.48
N GLU A 186 3.34 10.09 9.37
CA GLU A 186 4.50 10.79 8.85
C GLU A 186 5.68 10.64 9.82
N TYR A 187 6.89 10.77 9.28
CA TYR A 187 8.13 10.83 10.03
C TYR A 187 9.06 11.90 9.43
N GLN A 188 9.89 12.50 10.26
CA GLN A 188 10.90 13.49 9.86
C GLN A 188 12.32 12.94 10.01
N ALA A 189 12.52 12.03 10.97
CA ALA A 189 13.79 11.36 11.22
C ALA A 189 13.58 9.85 11.48
N PRO A 190 14.61 9.01 11.26
CA PRO A 190 14.55 7.59 11.61
C PRO A 190 14.20 7.34 13.09
N ASP A 191 14.61 8.24 13.98
CA ASP A 191 14.29 8.20 15.41
C ASP A 191 12.78 8.21 15.69
N ASP A 192 11.97 8.86 14.85
CA ASP A 192 10.52 8.85 14.97
C ASP A 192 9.99 7.42 14.79
N ILE A 193 10.46 6.71 13.77
CA ILE A 193 10.07 5.32 13.49
C ILE A 193 10.49 4.41 14.65
N ILE A 194 11.72 4.56 15.14
CA ILE A 194 12.24 3.81 16.30
C ILE A 194 11.37 4.05 17.53
N TYR A 195 11.00 5.31 17.79
CA TYR A 195 10.09 5.67 18.88
C TYR A 195 8.76 4.91 18.77
N TYR A 196 8.14 4.87 17.59
CA TYR A 196 6.89 4.14 17.38
C TYR A 196 7.07 2.62 17.60
N LEU A 197 8.13 2.01 17.08
CA LEU A 197 8.43 0.59 17.29
C LEU A 197 8.54 0.25 18.79
N LEU A 198 9.33 1.02 19.54
CA LEU A 198 9.51 0.82 20.98
C LEU A 198 8.21 1.07 21.76
N ARG A 199 7.44 2.08 21.36
CA ARG A 199 6.13 2.38 21.97
C ARG A 199 5.15 1.22 21.79
N ILE A 200 5.13 0.60 20.62
CA ILE A 200 4.28 -0.57 20.32
C ILE A 200 4.71 -1.77 21.15
N CYS A 201 6.01 -2.05 21.21
CA CYS A 201 6.51 -3.13 22.06
C CYS A 201 6.10 -2.92 23.53
N ARG A 202 6.21 -1.68 24.05
CA ARG A 202 5.74 -1.36 25.40
C ARG A 202 4.22 -1.51 25.56
N GLN A 203 3.44 -0.97 24.62
CA GLN A 203 1.98 -0.95 24.71
C GLN A 203 1.36 -2.35 24.68
N PHE A 204 1.95 -3.27 23.91
CA PHE A 204 1.44 -4.64 23.74
C PHE A 204 2.28 -5.70 24.43
N GLU A 205 3.24 -5.29 25.27
CA GLU A 205 4.13 -6.19 26.01
C GLU A 205 4.83 -7.18 25.06
N LEU A 206 5.36 -6.68 23.94
CA LEU A 206 6.20 -7.45 23.03
C LEU A 206 7.65 -7.37 23.50
N SER A 207 8.30 -8.53 23.64
CA SER A 207 9.73 -8.62 23.96
C SER A 207 10.55 -8.10 22.79
N GLN A 208 11.45 -7.15 23.04
CA GLN A 208 12.38 -6.66 22.00
C GLN A 208 13.38 -7.74 21.55
N GLU A 209 13.56 -8.79 22.36
CA GLU A 209 14.44 -9.92 22.04
C GLU A 209 13.73 -10.97 21.17
N ASP A 210 12.42 -11.15 21.35
CA ASP A 210 11.66 -12.24 20.70
C ASP A 210 10.78 -11.79 19.53
N VAL A 211 10.39 -10.51 19.50
CA VAL A 211 9.52 -9.96 18.46
C VAL A 211 10.24 -10.00 17.11
N GLN A 212 9.55 -10.51 16.09
CA GLN A 212 10.09 -10.45 14.74
C GLN A 212 9.78 -9.10 14.11
N LEU A 213 10.81 -8.37 13.68
CA LEU A 213 10.66 -7.15 12.90
C LEU A 213 10.97 -7.44 11.43
N ASN A 214 10.00 -7.24 10.54
CA ASN A 214 10.17 -7.28 9.10
C ASN A 214 10.06 -5.86 8.54
N ILE A 215 11.12 -5.35 7.91
CA ILE A 215 11.19 -3.99 7.38
C ILE A 215 11.20 -4.05 5.84
N SER A 216 10.37 -3.23 5.20
CA SER A 216 10.30 -3.06 3.75
C SER A 216 10.23 -1.58 3.36
N GLY A 217 10.29 -1.32 2.06
CA GLY A 217 10.09 0.00 1.48
C GLY A 217 11.39 0.72 1.15
N LEU A 218 11.35 2.05 1.16
CA LEU A 218 12.47 2.93 0.84
C LEU A 218 13.38 3.10 2.05
N ILE A 219 14.20 2.08 2.30
CA ILE A 219 15.20 2.08 3.37
C ILE A 219 16.53 2.53 2.76
N ASP A 220 17.08 3.63 3.27
CA ASP A 220 18.44 4.04 2.96
C ASP A 220 19.42 3.55 4.04
N ARG A 221 20.72 3.57 3.72
CA ARG A 221 21.78 3.10 4.63
C ARG A 221 22.16 4.11 5.72
N ASP A 222 21.64 5.33 5.62
CA ASP A 222 21.99 6.44 6.51
C ASP A 222 21.15 6.44 7.80
#